data_AF-A0A6N6S3X2-F1
#
_entry.id   AF-A0A6N6S3X2-F1
#
_cell.length_a   1.000
_cell.length_b   1.000
_cell.length_c   1.000
_cell.angle_alpha   90.00
_cell.angle_beta   90.00
_cell.angle_gamma   90.00
#
_symmetry.space_group_name_H-M   'P 1'
#
loop_
_entity.id
_entity.type
_entity.pdbx_description
1 polymer ?
#
loop_
_entity_poly.entity_id
_entity_poly.type
_entity_poly.pdbx_seq_one_letter_code
_entity_poly.pdbx_strand_id
1 'polypeptide(L)'
;MLYQTKEDMINDLKGIVDIHKNGVVTILDKDSFRNKIIDTLVYNAVFNKDEAVKDAARSTIRNVGNNLGVVSSSIQSLYEAMGKKKYKGFTVPAINIRGLTYDVSRSIFRAAKKNHVGAFIFEIARSEIGYTDQRPAEYAAVILAAAIKEEFESPVFIQGDHFQINAKKYEKDKEGELNTIKKLIKEAVDAGFYNIDIDTSTLVDLNKPNLTEQQRLNFEFAAELTAYIRTLEPKGITVSVGGEIGEVEKKNSTVEELRAFMD
;
A
#
# COMPACT_ATOMS: atom_id res chain seq x y z
N MET A 1 -5.69 9.58 23.56
CA MET A 1 -4.96 10.73 24.14
C MET A 1 -3.70 10.96 23.31
N LEU A 2 -3.27 12.21 23.08
CA LEU A 2 -1.98 12.46 22.41
C LEU A 2 -0.84 12.40 23.44
N TYR A 3 0.20 11.64 23.14
CA TYR A 3 1.44 11.66 23.91
C TYR A 3 2.18 12.98 23.66
N GLN A 4 2.76 13.57 24.70
CA GLN A 4 3.56 14.79 24.55
C GLN A 4 4.96 14.47 24.07
N THR A 5 5.48 13.32 24.48
CA THR A 5 6.82 12.84 24.12
C THR A 5 6.80 11.36 23.74
N LYS A 6 7.87 10.91 23.09
CA LYS A 6 8.11 9.48 22.86
C LYS A 6 8.25 8.70 24.17
N GLU A 7 8.73 9.34 25.23
CA GLU A 7 8.88 8.71 26.54
C GLU A 7 7.52 8.41 27.19
N ASP A 8 6.53 9.31 27.04
CA ASP A 8 5.16 9.06 27.50
C ASP A 8 4.57 7.82 26.81
N MET A 9 4.78 7.70 25.50
CA MET A 9 4.35 6.53 24.73
C MET A 9 5.02 5.25 25.25
N ILE A 10 6.34 5.27 25.46
CA ILE A 10 7.08 4.12 25.98
C ILE A 10 6.60 3.74 27.39
N ASN A 11 6.29 4.74 28.23
CA ASN A 11 5.76 4.52 29.57
C ASN A 11 4.39 3.84 29.54
N ASP A 12 3.51 4.22 28.61
CA ASP A 12 2.19 3.60 28.44
C ASP A 12 2.27 2.16 27.91
N LEU A 13 3.36 1.81 27.21
CA LEU A 13 3.64 0.45 26.74
C LEU A 13 4.27 -0.46 27.80
N LYS A 14 4.72 0.07 28.94
CA LYS A 14 5.40 -0.72 29.99
C LYS A 14 4.51 -1.85 30.50
N GLY A 15 5.08 -3.06 30.53
CA GLY A 15 4.36 -4.27 30.94
C GLY A 15 3.41 -4.83 29.87
N ILE A 16 3.29 -4.18 28.70
CA ILE A 16 2.46 -4.62 27.57
C ILE A 16 3.34 -5.00 26.38
N VAL A 17 4.31 -4.16 26.04
CA VAL A 17 5.28 -4.41 24.95
C VAL A 17 6.67 -3.99 25.41
N ASP A 18 7.63 -4.91 25.30
CA ASP A 18 9.06 -4.61 25.44
C ASP A 18 9.66 -4.28 24.08
N ILE A 19 10.24 -3.08 23.96
CA ILE A 19 10.94 -2.63 22.76
C ILE A 19 12.46 -2.76 23.01
N HIS A 20 13.09 -3.69 22.30
CA HIS A 20 14.54 -3.93 22.40
C HIS A 20 15.32 -2.86 21.64
N LYS A 21 16.61 -2.67 22.03
CA LYS A 21 17.50 -1.66 21.41
C LYS A 21 17.70 -1.84 19.89
N ASN A 22 17.53 -3.06 19.39
CA ASN A 22 17.64 -3.40 17.97
C ASN A 22 16.31 -3.26 17.20
N GLY A 23 15.24 -2.73 17.84
CA GLY A 23 13.93 -2.56 17.24
C GLY A 23 13.03 -3.80 17.26
N VAL A 24 13.52 -4.94 17.76
CA VAL A 24 12.68 -6.11 18.03
C VAL A 24 11.67 -5.75 19.12
N VAL A 25 10.43 -6.23 18.99
CA VAL A 25 9.40 -6.07 20.02
C VAL A 25 8.97 -7.42 20.56
N THR A 26 8.76 -7.49 21.87
CA THR A 26 8.19 -8.64 22.56
C THR A 26 6.86 -8.22 23.17
N ILE A 27 5.80 -8.97 22.88
CA ILE A 27 4.46 -8.68 23.41
C ILE A 27 4.28 -9.45 24.71
N LEU A 28 4.07 -8.71 25.81
CA LEU A 28 3.88 -9.26 27.15
C LEU A 28 2.40 -9.50 27.46
N ASP A 29 1.52 -8.62 26.98
CA ASP A 29 0.07 -8.71 27.15
C ASP A 29 -0.65 -8.33 25.83
N LYS A 30 -1.03 -9.36 25.07
CA LYS A 30 -1.72 -9.19 23.78
C LYS A 30 -3.09 -8.51 23.94
N ASP A 31 -3.82 -8.84 25.00
CA ASP A 31 -5.18 -8.36 25.19
C ASP A 31 -5.19 -6.89 25.61
N SER A 32 -4.29 -6.48 26.51
CA SER A 32 -4.15 -5.07 26.85
C SER A 32 -3.65 -4.25 25.65
N PHE A 33 -2.73 -4.77 24.83
CA PHE A 33 -2.30 -4.07 23.62
C PHE A 33 -3.48 -3.81 22.67
N ARG A 34 -4.25 -4.85 22.34
CA ARG A 34 -5.40 -4.78 21.43
C ARG A 34 -6.54 -3.93 21.98
N ASN A 35 -6.83 -4.01 23.27
CA ASN A 35 -8.05 -3.42 23.81
C ASN A 35 -7.86 -2.04 24.44
N LYS A 36 -6.65 -1.71 24.91
CA LYS A 36 -6.38 -0.46 25.65
C LYS A 36 -5.43 0.47 24.92
N ILE A 37 -4.45 -0.07 24.20
CA ILE A 37 -3.34 0.71 23.64
C ILE A 37 -3.52 1.05 22.17
N ILE A 38 -3.96 0.10 21.34
CA ILE A 38 -3.92 0.26 19.88
C ILE A 38 -4.69 1.50 19.38
N ASP A 39 -5.84 1.81 19.97
CA ASP A 39 -6.65 2.98 19.57
C ASP A 39 -5.91 4.30 19.91
N THR A 40 -5.18 4.33 21.02
CA THR A 40 -4.32 5.47 21.38
C THR A 40 -3.13 5.61 20.44
N LEU A 41 -2.49 4.49 20.05
CA LEU A 41 -1.40 4.52 19.06
C LEU A 41 -1.89 5.01 17.69
N VAL A 42 -3.06 4.54 17.24
CA VAL A 42 -3.68 5.03 15.99
C VAL A 42 -3.92 6.53 16.05
N TYR A 43 -4.51 7.02 17.14
CA TYR A 43 -4.77 8.45 17.29
C TYR A 43 -3.47 9.28 17.23
N ASN A 44 -2.38 8.77 17.80
CA ASN A 44 -1.08 9.42 17.72
C ASN A 44 -0.41 9.29 16.34
N ALA A 45 -0.55 8.14 15.67
CA ALA A 45 0.01 7.89 14.34
C ALA A 45 -0.59 8.81 13.26
N VAL A 46 -1.81 9.31 13.47
CA VAL A 46 -2.51 10.21 12.56
C VAL A 46 -2.37 11.68 13.02
N PHE A 47 -2.72 11.98 14.26
CA PHE A 47 -2.99 13.36 14.69
C PHE A 47 -1.90 14.01 15.55
N ASN A 48 -0.84 13.28 15.95
CA ASN A 48 0.20 13.92 16.74
C ASN A 48 0.94 14.97 15.90
N LYS A 49 1.36 16.07 16.53
CA LYS A 49 2.11 17.15 15.86
C LYS A 49 3.62 16.90 15.87
N ASP A 50 4.09 16.06 16.79
CA ASP A 50 5.48 15.62 16.84
C ASP A 50 5.67 14.42 15.89
N GLU A 51 6.47 14.63 14.85
CA GLU A 51 6.81 13.58 13.86
C GLU A 51 7.51 12.38 14.51
N ALA A 52 8.35 12.60 15.53
CA ALA A 52 9.03 11.52 16.23
C ALA A 52 8.05 10.62 16.98
N VAL A 53 6.97 11.18 17.53
CA VAL A 53 5.89 10.40 18.17
C VAL A 53 5.04 9.69 17.11
N LYS A 54 4.70 10.35 15.99
CA LYS A 54 3.98 9.72 14.87
C LYS A 54 4.72 8.50 14.36
N ASP A 55 6.01 8.65 14.05
CA ASP A 55 6.84 7.57 13.52
C ASP A 55 7.03 6.45 14.54
N ALA A 56 7.19 6.78 15.82
CA ALA A 56 7.29 5.78 16.88
C ALA A 56 5.99 4.98 17.03
N ALA A 57 4.82 5.63 16.95
CA ALA A 57 3.53 4.95 17.01
C ALA A 57 3.33 4.02 15.80
N ARG A 58 3.58 4.51 14.58
CA ARG A 58 3.50 3.73 13.33
C ARG A 58 4.42 2.52 13.34
N SER A 59 5.68 2.72 13.75
CA SER A 59 6.67 1.66 13.87
C SER A 59 6.27 0.61 14.92
N THR A 60 5.75 1.04 16.06
CA THR A 60 5.25 0.13 17.11
C THR A 60 4.10 -0.73 16.59
N ILE A 61 3.11 -0.12 15.93
CA ILE A 61 1.99 -0.85 15.31
C ILE A 61 2.51 -1.90 14.33
N ARG A 62 3.42 -1.53 13.43
CA ARG A 62 3.99 -2.45 12.43
C ARG A 62 4.74 -3.63 13.07
N ASN A 63 5.62 -3.34 14.04
CA ASN A 63 6.44 -4.38 14.65
C ASN A 63 5.63 -5.33 15.53
N VAL A 64 4.63 -4.81 16.24
CA VAL A 64 3.70 -5.65 17.03
C VAL A 64 2.81 -6.46 16.09
N GLY A 65 2.30 -5.85 15.01
CA GLY A 65 1.56 -6.56 13.97
C GLY A 65 2.33 -7.76 13.42
N ASN A 66 3.60 -7.56 13.06
CA ASN A 66 4.47 -8.64 12.57
C ASN A 66 4.60 -9.80 13.58
N ASN A 67 4.71 -9.51 14.88
CA ASN A 67 4.76 -10.53 15.93
C ASN A 67 3.41 -11.24 16.14
N LEU A 68 2.29 -10.60 15.76
CA LEU A 68 0.94 -11.16 15.83
C LEU A 68 0.48 -11.83 14.52
N GLY A 69 1.34 -11.92 13.50
CA GLY A 69 0.97 -12.48 12.20
C GLY A 69 0.19 -11.53 11.29
N VAL A 70 0.07 -10.26 11.66
CA VAL A 70 -0.46 -9.17 10.84
C VAL A 70 0.70 -8.55 10.06
N VAL A 71 0.99 -9.12 8.89
CA VAL A 71 2.18 -8.77 8.11
C VAL A 71 1.77 -8.17 6.77
N SER A 72 2.21 -6.95 6.49
CA SER A 72 2.14 -6.38 5.13
C SER A 72 2.81 -7.33 4.15
N SER A 73 2.10 -7.76 3.13
CA SER A 73 2.53 -8.81 2.21
C SER A 73 2.26 -8.43 0.75
N SER A 74 3.03 -9.04 -0.15
CA SER A 74 2.80 -8.96 -1.59
C SER A 74 1.86 -10.07 -2.05
N ILE A 75 0.93 -9.73 -2.92
CA ILE A 75 0.00 -10.69 -3.54
C ILE A 75 0.62 -11.46 -4.71
N GLN A 76 1.85 -11.10 -5.12
CA GLN A 76 2.55 -11.64 -6.29
C GLN A 76 2.45 -13.16 -6.42
N SER A 77 2.73 -13.92 -5.35
CA SER A 77 2.72 -15.39 -5.39
C SER A 77 1.33 -15.97 -5.66
N LEU A 78 0.26 -15.33 -5.17
CA LEU A 78 -1.11 -15.75 -5.45
C LEU A 78 -1.44 -15.50 -6.92
N TYR A 79 -1.14 -14.31 -7.44
CA TYR A 79 -1.39 -13.95 -8.83
C TYR A 79 -0.59 -14.80 -9.83
N GLU A 80 0.67 -15.12 -9.54
CA GLU A 80 1.44 -16.07 -10.34
C GLU A 80 0.82 -17.47 -10.35
N ALA A 81 0.34 -17.95 -9.20
CA ALA A 81 -0.32 -19.25 -9.11
C ALA A 81 -1.65 -19.26 -9.88
N MET A 82 -2.41 -18.15 -9.85
CA MET A 82 -3.61 -17.96 -10.67
C MET A 82 -3.29 -17.92 -12.16
N GLY A 83 -2.25 -17.17 -12.58
CA GLY A 83 -1.78 -17.13 -13.97
C GLY A 83 -1.34 -18.50 -14.49
N LYS A 84 -0.77 -19.34 -13.61
CA LYS A 84 -0.45 -20.75 -13.87
C LYS A 84 -1.64 -21.70 -13.74
N LYS A 85 -2.86 -21.17 -13.55
CA LYS A 85 -4.13 -21.92 -13.38
C LYS A 85 -4.14 -22.91 -12.20
N LYS A 86 -3.29 -22.72 -11.20
CA LYS A 86 -3.29 -23.54 -9.96
C LYS A 86 -4.46 -23.20 -9.05
N TYR A 87 -4.89 -21.95 -9.05
CA TYR A 87 -6.09 -21.46 -8.37
C TYR A 87 -7.01 -20.77 -9.38
N LYS A 88 -8.33 -20.95 -9.25
CA LYS A 88 -9.36 -20.39 -10.13
C LYS A 88 -10.71 -20.33 -9.41
N GLY A 89 -11.67 -19.60 -9.98
CA GLY A 89 -13.06 -19.58 -9.50
C GLY A 89 -13.38 -18.50 -8.47
N PHE A 90 -12.46 -17.55 -8.25
CA PHE A 90 -12.67 -16.39 -7.39
C PHE A 90 -11.88 -15.18 -7.90
N THR A 91 -12.24 -14.01 -7.41
CA THR A 91 -11.53 -12.75 -7.60
C THR A 91 -11.00 -12.26 -6.24
N VAL A 92 -10.02 -11.36 -6.28
CA VAL A 92 -9.53 -10.65 -5.09
C VAL A 92 -10.11 -9.24 -5.13
N PRO A 93 -10.97 -8.84 -4.19
CA PRO A 93 -11.48 -7.47 -4.16
C PRO A 93 -10.37 -6.51 -3.69
N ALA A 94 -10.24 -5.39 -4.39
CA ALA A 94 -9.44 -4.25 -3.98
C ALA A 94 -10.38 -3.11 -3.58
N ILE A 95 -10.07 -2.43 -2.46
CA ILE A 95 -11.00 -1.51 -1.79
C ILE A 95 -10.28 -0.19 -1.53
N ASN A 96 -10.64 0.86 -2.29
CA ASN A 96 -10.20 2.23 -1.99
C ASN A 96 -10.85 2.75 -0.70
N ILE A 97 -10.05 3.27 0.23
CA ILE A 97 -10.53 3.91 1.45
C ILE A 97 -9.96 5.32 1.55
N ARG A 98 -10.86 6.32 1.57
CA ARG A 98 -10.50 7.74 1.44
C ARG A 98 -10.75 8.56 2.71
N GLY A 99 -11.27 7.94 3.75
CA GLY A 99 -11.66 8.60 4.98
C GLY A 99 -12.11 7.58 6.02
N LEU A 100 -12.01 7.96 7.30
CA LEU A 100 -12.27 7.07 8.43
C LEU A 100 -11.53 5.73 8.29
N THR A 101 -10.30 5.77 7.76
CA THR A 101 -9.60 4.60 7.23
C THR A 101 -9.44 3.50 8.26
N TYR A 102 -9.16 3.87 9.52
CA TYR A 102 -9.12 2.92 10.63
C TYR A 102 -10.47 2.21 10.84
N ASP A 103 -11.56 2.96 11.00
CA ASP A 103 -12.89 2.42 11.31
C ASP A 103 -13.49 1.59 10.16
N VAL A 104 -13.27 2.04 8.91
CA VAL A 104 -13.67 1.30 7.71
C VAL A 104 -12.86 0.01 7.61
N SER A 105 -11.53 0.06 7.80
CA SER A 105 -10.68 -1.13 7.77
C SER A 105 -11.09 -2.15 8.84
N ARG A 106 -11.41 -1.70 10.06
CA ARG A 106 -11.95 -2.58 11.11
C ARG A 106 -13.24 -3.28 10.68
N SER A 107 -14.13 -2.54 10.02
CA SER A 107 -15.39 -3.11 9.51
C SER A 107 -15.13 -4.14 8.41
N ILE A 108 -14.16 -3.89 7.53
CA ILE A 108 -13.73 -4.83 6.49
C ILE A 108 -13.15 -6.09 7.12
N PHE A 109 -12.26 -6.00 8.11
CA PHE A 109 -11.71 -7.18 8.79
C PHE A 109 -12.79 -8.02 9.49
N ARG A 110 -13.75 -7.39 10.18
CA ARG A 110 -14.90 -8.10 10.76
C ARG A 110 -15.72 -8.81 9.69
N ALA A 111 -16.00 -8.14 8.58
CA ALA A 111 -16.76 -8.71 7.47
C ALA A 111 -15.99 -9.87 6.82
N ALA A 112 -14.69 -9.72 6.59
CA ALA A 112 -13.82 -10.75 6.05
C ALA A 112 -13.79 -11.99 6.93
N LYS A 113 -13.61 -11.83 8.26
CA LYS A 113 -13.66 -12.93 9.22
C LYS A 113 -15.02 -13.63 9.24
N LYS A 114 -16.12 -12.85 9.31
CA LYS A 114 -17.49 -13.39 9.32
C LYS A 114 -17.82 -14.22 8.07
N ASN A 115 -17.31 -13.79 6.91
CA ASN A 115 -17.61 -14.43 5.63
C ASN A 115 -16.50 -15.37 5.14
N HIS A 116 -15.48 -15.63 5.96
CA HIS A 116 -14.32 -16.47 5.61
C HIS A 116 -13.65 -16.04 4.29
N VAL A 117 -13.51 -14.72 4.09
CA VAL A 117 -12.82 -14.17 2.91
C VAL A 117 -11.33 -14.46 3.02
N GLY A 118 -10.74 -14.96 1.93
CA GLY A 118 -9.31 -15.20 1.81
C GLY A 118 -8.53 -13.90 1.57
N ALA A 119 -8.03 -13.71 0.35
CA ALA A 119 -7.29 -12.51 -0.02
C ALA A 119 -8.23 -11.35 -0.39
N PHE A 120 -7.86 -10.14 0.06
CA PHE A 120 -8.46 -8.86 -0.31
C PHE A 120 -7.41 -7.76 -0.13
N ILE A 121 -7.54 -6.67 -0.87
CA ILE A 121 -6.55 -5.59 -0.94
C ILE A 121 -7.17 -4.31 -0.40
N PHE A 122 -6.40 -3.59 0.42
CA PHE A 122 -6.66 -2.20 0.76
C PHE A 122 -5.83 -1.31 -0.14
N GLU A 123 -6.44 -0.31 -0.75
CA GLU A 123 -5.70 0.54 -1.69
C GLU A 123 -6.02 2.02 -1.54
N ILE A 124 -5.10 2.85 -2.01
CA ILE A 124 -5.26 4.30 -2.07
C ILE A 124 -4.50 4.82 -3.28
N ALA A 125 -5.16 5.65 -4.09
CA ALA A 125 -4.57 6.13 -5.33
C ALA A 125 -3.70 7.36 -5.14
N ARG A 126 -2.79 7.65 -6.09
CA ARG A 126 -1.95 8.88 -6.05
C ARG A 126 -2.77 10.15 -5.82
N SER A 127 -3.89 10.27 -6.53
CA SER A 127 -4.80 11.42 -6.42
C SER A 127 -5.41 11.50 -5.02
N GLU A 128 -5.81 10.35 -4.46
CA GLU A 128 -6.44 10.19 -3.15
C GLU A 128 -5.50 10.54 -2.02
N ILE A 129 -4.26 10.07 -2.07
CA ILE A 129 -3.18 10.52 -1.16
C ILE A 129 -3.09 12.05 -1.19
N GLY A 130 -3.20 12.66 -2.37
CA GLY A 130 -3.10 14.11 -2.55
C GLY A 130 -4.25 14.91 -1.94
N TYR A 131 -5.51 14.54 -2.20
CA TYR A 131 -6.65 15.33 -1.73
C TYR A 131 -7.11 14.97 -0.30
N THR A 132 -6.75 13.79 0.21
CA THR A 132 -7.04 13.38 1.60
C THR A 132 -5.91 13.73 2.58
N ASP A 133 -4.72 14.07 2.06
CA ASP A 133 -3.47 14.21 2.82
C ASP A 133 -3.06 12.93 3.59
N GLN A 134 -3.57 11.76 3.17
CA GLN A 134 -3.28 10.48 3.79
C GLN A 134 -2.06 9.82 3.14
N ARG A 135 -0.87 10.06 3.71
CA ARG A 135 0.39 9.49 3.21
C ARG A 135 0.51 7.97 3.48
N PRO A 136 1.27 7.20 2.68
CA PRO A 136 1.44 5.75 2.83
C PRO A 136 1.77 5.27 4.25
N ALA A 137 2.65 5.96 4.98
CA ALA A 137 3.03 5.56 6.34
C ALA A 137 1.85 5.61 7.33
N GLU A 138 0.94 6.58 7.17
CA GLU A 138 -0.30 6.63 7.93
C GLU A 138 -1.25 5.51 7.50
N TYR A 139 -1.50 5.40 6.20
CA TYR A 139 -2.44 4.43 5.62
C TYR A 139 -2.12 2.99 6.06
N ALA A 140 -0.85 2.59 5.93
CA ALA A 140 -0.42 1.27 6.35
C ALA A 140 -0.56 1.07 7.86
N ALA A 141 -0.17 2.06 8.67
CA ALA A 141 -0.27 1.94 10.13
C ALA A 141 -1.72 1.76 10.59
N VAL A 142 -2.69 2.51 10.04
CA VAL A 142 -4.08 2.38 10.45
C VAL A 142 -4.72 1.07 9.99
N ILE A 143 -4.36 0.55 8.81
CA ILE A 143 -4.85 -0.77 8.35
C ILE A 143 -4.29 -1.89 9.22
N LEU A 144 -2.98 -1.88 9.51
CA LEU A 144 -2.36 -2.90 10.36
C LEU A 144 -2.93 -2.82 11.78
N ALA A 145 -3.15 -1.63 12.32
CA ALA A 145 -3.81 -1.46 13.61
C ALA A 145 -5.24 -2.02 13.60
N ALA A 146 -6.00 -1.81 12.53
CA ALA A 146 -7.34 -2.35 12.38
C ALA A 146 -7.32 -3.89 12.36
N ALA A 147 -6.37 -4.50 11.64
CA ALA A 147 -6.19 -5.94 11.63
C ALA A 147 -5.88 -6.50 13.04
N ILE A 148 -4.97 -5.83 13.77
CA ILE A 148 -4.63 -6.19 15.15
C ILE A 148 -5.85 -6.08 16.07
N LYS A 149 -6.61 -4.98 15.97
CA LYS A 149 -7.80 -4.71 16.78
C LYS A 149 -8.88 -5.77 16.58
N GLU A 150 -9.05 -6.23 15.36
CA GLU A 150 -10.08 -7.21 14.99
C GLU A 150 -9.56 -8.66 14.99
N GLU A 151 -8.38 -8.91 15.56
CA GLU A 151 -7.75 -10.23 15.69
C GLU A 151 -7.68 -10.97 14.35
N PHE A 152 -7.23 -10.28 13.31
CA PHE A 152 -6.89 -10.87 12.03
C PHE A 152 -5.45 -11.38 12.11
N GLU A 153 -5.18 -12.64 11.74
CA GLU A 153 -3.85 -13.27 11.84
C GLU A 153 -3.47 -13.85 10.47
N SER A 154 -3.34 -12.98 9.48
CA SER A 154 -3.10 -13.37 8.09
C SER A 154 -2.41 -12.24 7.32
N PRO A 155 -1.81 -12.54 6.14
CA PRO A 155 -1.24 -11.53 5.27
C PRO A 155 -2.19 -10.37 5.00
N VAL A 156 -1.68 -9.15 5.11
CA VAL A 156 -2.42 -7.91 4.78
C VAL A 156 -1.85 -7.35 3.49
N PHE A 157 -2.68 -7.19 2.47
CA PHE A 157 -2.27 -6.64 1.18
C PHE A 157 -2.64 -5.15 1.12
N ILE A 158 -1.62 -4.31 1.01
CA ILE A 158 -1.76 -2.86 0.88
C ILE A 158 -1.21 -2.46 -0.49
N GLN A 159 -2.00 -1.69 -1.23
CA GLN A 159 -1.73 -1.36 -2.62
C GLN A 159 -1.67 0.15 -2.85
N GLY A 160 -0.68 0.57 -3.64
CA GLY A 160 -0.67 1.89 -4.26
C GLY A 160 -1.44 1.80 -5.56
N ASP A 161 -2.65 2.35 -5.57
CA ASP A 161 -3.54 2.33 -6.73
C ASP A 161 -3.19 3.47 -7.70
N HIS A 162 -3.36 3.28 -9.00
CA HIS A 162 -3.04 4.25 -10.06
C HIS A 162 -1.91 5.22 -9.67
N PHE A 163 -0.68 4.73 -9.49
CA PHE A 163 0.50 5.57 -9.30
C PHE A 163 0.84 6.24 -10.63
N GLN A 164 -0.04 7.17 -10.99
CA GLN A 164 -0.27 7.62 -12.33
C GLN A 164 0.70 8.74 -12.70
N ILE A 165 1.29 8.72 -13.90
CA ILE A 165 1.98 9.90 -14.45
C ILE A 165 0.95 10.95 -14.91
N ASN A 166 1.13 12.20 -14.51
CA ASN A 166 0.28 13.29 -15.00
C ASN A 166 0.83 13.83 -16.33
N ALA A 167 0.11 13.61 -17.44
CA ALA A 167 0.54 14.03 -18.78
C ALA A 167 0.89 15.52 -18.87
N LYS A 168 0.10 16.42 -18.29
CA LYS A 168 0.37 17.87 -18.30
C LYS A 168 1.64 18.25 -17.55
N LYS A 169 1.89 17.61 -16.41
CA LYS A 169 3.14 17.82 -15.65
C LYS A 169 4.34 17.22 -16.38
N TYR A 170 4.17 16.05 -16.99
CA TYR A 170 5.18 15.40 -17.79
C TYR A 170 5.60 16.24 -19.01
N GLU A 171 4.64 16.80 -19.76
CA GLU A 171 4.93 17.70 -20.89
C GLU A 171 5.73 18.93 -20.48
N LYS A 172 5.45 19.46 -19.28
CA LYS A 172 6.15 20.63 -18.74
C LYS A 172 7.54 20.29 -18.19
N ASP A 173 7.67 19.18 -17.47
CA ASP A 173 8.89 18.74 -16.82
C ASP A 173 8.89 17.20 -16.66
N LYS A 174 9.48 16.52 -17.63
CA LYS A 174 9.53 15.06 -17.69
C LYS A 174 10.26 14.46 -16.48
N GLU A 175 11.46 14.97 -16.19
CA GLU A 175 12.29 14.45 -15.11
C GLU A 175 11.65 14.72 -13.75
N GLY A 176 11.08 15.92 -13.56
CA GLY A 176 10.39 16.28 -12.31
C GLY A 176 9.18 15.39 -12.02
N GLU A 177 8.36 15.08 -13.04
CA GLU A 177 7.20 14.21 -12.87
C GLU A 177 7.60 12.75 -12.59
N LEU A 178 8.57 12.20 -13.33
CA LEU A 178 9.10 10.86 -13.07
C LEU A 178 9.71 10.74 -11.68
N ASN A 179 10.49 11.73 -11.26
CA ASN A 179 11.07 11.77 -9.91
C ASN A 179 10.00 11.86 -8.82
N THR A 180 8.89 12.54 -9.08
CA THR A 180 7.75 12.60 -8.16
C THR A 180 7.12 11.22 -7.97
N ILE A 181 6.93 10.45 -9.05
CA ILE A 181 6.40 9.09 -8.97
C ILE A 181 7.39 8.14 -8.29
N LYS A 182 8.68 8.19 -8.65
CA LYS A 182 9.71 7.37 -7.98
C LYS A 182 9.75 7.64 -6.47
N LYS A 183 9.67 8.90 -6.04
CA LYS A 183 9.60 9.24 -4.60
C LYS A 183 8.38 8.65 -3.93
N LEU A 184 7.20 8.74 -4.56
CA LEU A 184 5.96 8.18 -4.03
C LEU A 184 6.02 6.65 -3.94
N ILE A 185 6.53 5.97 -4.98
CA ILE A 185 6.78 4.52 -4.97
C ILE A 185 7.67 4.15 -3.79
N LYS A 186 8.80 4.85 -3.63
CA LYS A 186 9.72 4.58 -2.53
C LYS A 186 9.06 4.74 -1.17
N GLU A 187 8.33 5.83 -0.96
CA GLU A 187 7.60 6.06 0.28
C GLU A 187 6.55 4.97 0.57
N ALA A 188 5.86 4.51 -0.47
CA ALA A 188 4.89 3.43 -0.36
C ALA A 188 5.55 2.10 0.02
N VAL A 189 6.63 1.71 -0.67
CA VAL A 189 7.38 0.48 -0.36
C VAL A 189 7.98 0.54 1.06
N ASP A 190 8.56 1.67 1.46
CA ASP A 190 9.09 1.88 2.83
C ASP A 190 7.99 1.75 3.90
N ALA A 191 6.76 2.13 3.57
CA ALA A 191 5.58 2.02 4.44
C ALA A 191 4.98 0.59 4.48
N GLY A 192 5.35 -0.28 3.55
CA GLY A 192 4.84 -1.65 3.45
C GLY A 192 3.77 -1.87 2.38
N PHE A 193 3.70 -1.01 1.37
CA PHE A 193 2.89 -1.23 0.17
C PHE A 193 3.66 -2.15 -0.75
N TYR A 194 3.31 -3.43 -0.74
CA TYR A 194 4.00 -4.44 -1.56
C TYR A 194 3.20 -4.85 -2.79
N ASN A 195 2.23 -4.03 -3.17
CA ASN A 195 1.46 -4.10 -4.40
C ASN A 195 1.41 -2.67 -4.96
N ILE A 196 1.88 -2.44 -6.17
CA ILE A 196 1.97 -1.11 -6.77
C ILE A 196 1.42 -1.19 -8.19
N ASP A 197 0.31 -0.50 -8.44
CA ASP A 197 -0.26 -0.40 -9.77
C ASP A 197 0.26 0.88 -10.43
N ILE A 198 1.08 0.70 -11.46
CA ILE A 198 1.65 1.80 -12.24
C ILE A 198 0.68 2.17 -13.35
N ASP A 199 0.35 3.46 -13.43
CA ASP A 199 -0.48 3.99 -14.50
C ASP A 199 0.29 5.02 -15.33
N THR A 200 0.82 4.55 -16.45
CA THR A 200 1.49 5.39 -17.47
C THR A 200 0.62 5.55 -18.71
N SER A 201 -0.64 5.11 -18.66
CA SER A 201 -1.58 5.09 -19.78
C SER A 201 -1.97 6.49 -20.25
N THR A 202 -1.85 7.49 -19.38
CA THR A 202 -2.06 8.91 -19.72
C THR A 202 -1.08 9.45 -20.77
N LEU A 203 0.03 8.75 -21.01
CA LEU A 203 1.05 9.11 -22.00
C LEU A 203 0.81 8.46 -23.38
N VAL A 204 -0.26 7.69 -23.53
CA VAL A 204 -0.66 7.11 -24.81
C VAL A 204 -1.05 8.22 -25.79
N ASP A 205 -0.42 8.23 -26.97
CA ASP A 205 -0.69 9.23 -28.01
C ASP A 205 -1.32 8.58 -29.24
N LEU A 206 -2.64 8.68 -29.36
CA LEU A 206 -3.42 8.10 -30.47
C LEU A 206 -3.11 8.70 -31.86
N ASN A 207 -2.36 9.80 -31.93
CA ASN A 207 -1.95 10.40 -33.22
C ASN A 207 -0.77 9.68 -33.86
N LYS A 208 -0.17 8.71 -33.16
CA LYS A 208 0.96 7.92 -33.66
C LYS A 208 0.52 6.87 -34.70
N PRO A 209 1.39 6.52 -35.66
CA PRO A 209 1.00 5.79 -36.87
C PRO A 209 0.59 4.33 -36.65
N ASN A 210 0.95 3.73 -35.51
CA ASN A 210 0.61 2.35 -35.17
C ASN A 210 0.53 2.16 -33.65
N LEU A 211 -0.07 1.07 -33.20
CA LEU A 211 -0.33 0.80 -31.78
C LEU A 211 0.94 0.78 -30.91
N THR A 212 2.06 0.24 -31.43
CA THR A 212 3.33 0.25 -30.71
C THR A 212 3.83 1.67 -30.46
N GLU A 213 3.77 2.54 -31.47
CA GLU A 213 4.16 3.95 -31.29
C GLU A 213 3.17 4.72 -30.40
N GLN A 214 1.88 4.37 -30.43
CA GLN A 214 0.88 4.96 -29.53
C GLN A 214 1.15 4.58 -28.07
N GLN A 215 1.54 3.32 -27.81
CA GLN A 215 1.81 2.77 -26.48
C GLN A 215 3.26 2.98 -26.00
N ARG A 216 4.16 3.49 -26.86
CA ARG A 216 5.61 3.52 -26.60
C ARG A 216 5.97 4.06 -25.22
N LEU A 217 5.48 5.25 -24.90
CA LEU A 217 5.76 5.88 -23.61
C LEU A 217 5.11 5.13 -22.44
N ASN A 218 3.95 4.51 -22.67
CA ASN A 218 3.27 3.72 -21.65
C ASN A 218 4.13 2.52 -21.22
N PHE A 219 4.52 1.65 -22.15
CA PHE A 219 5.32 0.48 -21.77
C PHE A 219 6.76 0.82 -21.37
N GLU A 220 7.40 1.84 -21.98
CA GLU A 220 8.77 2.25 -21.63
C GLU A 220 8.85 2.75 -20.18
N PHE A 221 7.91 3.61 -19.77
CA PHE A 221 7.90 4.11 -18.39
C PHE A 221 7.33 3.10 -17.39
N ALA A 222 6.35 2.26 -17.77
CA ALA A 222 5.94 1.15 -16.93
C ALA A 222 7.12 0.20 -16.64
N ALA A 223 7.93 -0.13 -17.66
CA ALA A 223 9.12 -0.95 -17.51
C ALA A 223 10.20 -0.25 -16.65
N GLU A 224 10.46 1.04 -16.88
CA GLU A 224 11.41 1.83 -16.09
C GLU A 224 11.01 1.87 -14.60
N LEU A 225 9.75 2.16 -14.30
CA LEU A 225 9.24 2.23 -12.93
C LEU A 225 9.19 0.84 -12.29
N THR A 226 8.87 -0.21 -13.04
CA THR A 226 8.97 -1.60 -12.58
C THR A 226 10.41 -1.95 -12.20
N ALA A 227 11.39 -1.62 -13.06
CA ALA A 227 12.80 -1.84 -12.77
C ALA A 227 13.24 -1.07 -11.52
N TYR A 228 12.76 0.16 -11.34
CA TYR A 228 12.99 0.93 -10.12
C TYR A 228 12.39 0.25 -8.88
N ILE A 229 11.14 -0.22 -8.94
CA ILE A 229 10.49 -0.97 -7.84
C ILE A 229 11.34 -2.18 -7.42
N ARG A 230 11.91 -2.93 -8.38
CA ARG A 230 12.79 -4.08 -8.07
C ARG A 230 14.00 -3.68 -7.22
N THR A 231 14.50 -2.45 -7.35
CA THR A 231 15.63 -1.96 -6.53
C THR A 231 15.24 -1.64 -5.08
N LEU A 232 13.94 -1.53 -4.80
CA LEU A 232 13.40 -1.16 -3.49
C LEU A 232 12.89 -2.37 -2.69
N GLU A 233 12.85 -3.55 -3.31
CA GLU A 233 12.27 -4.75 -2.71
C GLU A 233 12.94 -5.11 -1.38
N PRO A 234 12.17 -5.24 -0.29
CA PRO A 234 12.68 -5.80 0.95
C PRO A 234 13.14 -7.25 0.73
N LYS A 235 14.13 -7.68 1.51
CA LYS A 235 14.62 -9.06 1.46
C LYS A 235 13.47 -10.06 1.62
N GLY A 236 13.30 -10.94 0.63
CA GLY A 236 12.30 -12.01 0.64
C GLY A 236 10.89 -11.57 0.23
N ILE A 237 10.71 -10.33 -0.23
CA ILE A 237 9.43 -9.81 -0.74
C ILE A 237 9.61 -9.37 -2.19
N THR A 238 8.91 -10.01 -3.12
CA THR A 238 8.76 -9.50 -4.48
C THR A 238 7.51 -8.63 -4.54
N VAL A 239 7.67 -7.34 -4.84
CA VAL A 239 6.53 -6.40 -4.92
C VAL A 239 5.67 -6.76 -6.13
N SER A 240 4.36 -6.93 -5.93
CA SER A 240 3.42 -7.11 -7.03
C SER A 240 3.32 -5.80 -7.82
N VAL A 241 3.39 -5.89 -9.15
CA VAL A 241 3.32 -4.71 -10.02
C VAL A 241 2.19 -4.89 -11.03
N GLY A 242 1.18 -4.03 -10.95
CA GLY A 242 0.15 -3.88 -11.96
C GLY A 242 0.52 -2.81 -12.99
N GLY A 243 -0.05 -2.92 -14.18
CA GLY A 243 0.10 -1.95 -15.26
C GLY A 243 -1.24 -1.69 -15.94
N GLU A 244 -1.43 -0.46 -16.41
CA GLU A 244 -2.67 -0.03 -17.06
C GLU A 244 -2.50 0.18 -18.57
N ILE A 245 -3.52 -0.21 -19.33
CA ILE A 245 -3.63 0.05 -20.77
C ILE A 245 -4.95 0.75 -21.11
N GLY A 246 -4.89 1.60 -22.12
CA GLY A 246 -6.05 2.28 -22.69
C GLY A 246 -6.10 3.76 -22.31
N GLU A 247 -6.77 4.56 -23.14
CA GLU A 247 -7.10 5.94 -22.78
C GLU A 247 -8.31 5.89 -21.84
N VAL A 248 -8.10 6.28 -20.58
CA VAL A 248 -9.15 6.41 -19.58
C VAL A 248 -10.38 7.11 -20.21
N GLU A 249 -11.55 6.48 -20.09
CA GLU A 249 -12.90 7.02 -20.39
C GLU A 249 -13.42 7.09 -21.84
N LYS A 250 -12.73 6.59 -22.89
CA LYS A 250 -13.27 6.71 -24.28
C LYS A 250 -13.72 5.42 -24.96
N LYS A 251 -13.03 4.29 -24.77
CA LYS A 251 -13.36 3.00 -25.38
C LYS A 251 -12.77 1.84 -24.56
N ASN A 252 -13.30 0.65 -24.76
CA ASN A 252 -12.69 -0.56 -24.20
C ASN A 252 -11.34 -0.83 -24.88
N SER A 253 -10.35 -1.20 -24.09
CA SER A 253 -9.04 -1.67 -24.59
C SER A 253 -9.20 -2.94 -25.42
N THR A 254 -8.36 -3.06 -26.45
CA THR A 254 -8.33 -4.17 -27.41
C THR A 254 -7.21 -5.17 -27.08
N VAL A 255 -7.31 -6.38 -27.65
CA VAL A 255 -6.25 -7.40 -27.50
C VAL A 255 -4.95 -6.92 -28.14
N GLU A 256 -5.05 -6.18 -29.23
CA GLU A 256 -3.93 -5.60 -29.96
C GLU A 256 -3.22 -4.52 -29.14
N GLU A 257 -3.96 -3.66 -28.44
CA GLU A 257 -3.39 -2.66 -27.52
C GLU A 257 -2.69 -3.32 -26.32
N LEU A 258 -3.22 -4.44 -25.82
CA LEU A 258 -2.57 -5.22 -24.76
C LEU A 258 -1.26 -5.86 -25.25
N ARG A 259 -1.26 -6.47 -26.44
CA ARG A 259 -0.02 -7.03 -27.02
C ARG A 259 1.04 -5.96 -27.23
N ALA A 260 0.66 -4.82 -27.80
CA ALA A 260 1.58 -3.70 -27.99
C ALA A 260 2.16 -3.13 -26.68
N PHE A 261 1.48 -3.29 -25.55
CA PHE A 261 2.00 -2.92 -24.24
C PHE A 261 2.93 -3.98 -23.63
N MET A 262 2.70 -5.26 -23.93
CA MET A 262 3.43 -6.39 -23.35
C MET A 262 4.69 -6.78 -24.13
N ASP A 263 4.72 -6.53 -25.44
CA ASP A 263 5.84 -6.84 -26.35
C ASP A 263 7.02 -5.87 -26.20
#